data_AF-A0A9D2B2Q3-F1
#
_entry.id   AF-A0A9D2B2Q3-F1
#
_cell.length_a   1.000
_cell.length_b   1.000
_cell.length_c   1.000
_cell.angle_alpha   90.00
_cell.angle_beta   90.00
_cell.angle_gamma   90.00
#
_symmetry.space_group_name_H-M   'P 1'
#
loop_
_entity.id
_entity.type
_entity.pdbx_description
1 polymer ?
#
loop_
_entity_poly.entity_id
_entity_poly.type
_entity_poly.pdbx_seq_one_letter_code
_entity_poly.pdbx_strand_id
1 'polypeptide(L)' 'MGSMPHDKRFISITQLQAEYAKEGTELLVKYGKEGRRQIMIRAIVKNAPYKTDNRR' A
#
# COMPACT_ATOMS: atom_id res chain seq x y z
N MET A 1 -25.06 -8.25 -12.77
CA MET A 1 -24.30 -8.02 -11.50
C MET A 1 -22.83 -8.08 -11.84
N GLY A 2 -22.16 -6.92 -11.89
CA GLY A 2 -20.81 -6.79 -12.44
C GLY A 2 -19.78 -7.58 -11.63
N SER A 3 -18.93 -8.31 -12.35
CA SER A 3 -17.78 -9.03 -11.83
C SER A 3 -16.91 -8.11 -10.97
N MET A 4 -16.65 -8.54 -9.73
CA MET A 4 -15.70 -7.86 -8.83
C MET A 4 -14.32 -7.88 -9.48
N PRO A 5 -13.65 -6.74 -9.69
CA PRO A 5 -12.25 -6.77 -10.10
C PRO A 5 -11.45 -7.35 -8.93
N HIS A 6 -10.77 -8.47 -9.18
CA HIS A 6 -9.65 -8.88 -8.34
C HIS A 6 -8.68 -7.71 -8.33
N ASP A 7 -8.60 -6.99 -7.21
CA ASP A 7 -7.75 -5.80 -7.07
C ASP A 7 -6.30 -6.32 -7.09
N LYS A 8 -5.67 -6.39 -8.28
CA LYS A 8 -4.31 -6.92 -8.51
C LYS A 8 -3.22 -5.96 -7.99
N ARG A 9 -3.48 -5.26 -6.88
CA ARG A 9 -2.57 -4.25 -6.33
C ARG A 9 -1.69 -4.89 -5.27
N PHE A 10 -0.42 -4.52 -5.28
CA PHE A 10 0.51 -4.86 -4.22
C PHE A 10 0.25 -3.96 -3.02
N ILE A 11 -0.13 -4.54 -1.88
CA ILE A 11 -0.46 -3.82 -0.65
C ILE A 11 0.53 -4.22 0.43
N SER A 12 0.95 -3.24 1.23
CA SER A 12 1.75 -3.45 2.43
C SER A 12 1.14 -2.63 3.56
N ILE A 13 1.18 -3.18 4.77
CA ILE A 13 0.79 -2.47 5.99
C ILE A 13 2.08 -1.96 6.64
N THR A 14 2.11 -0.68 6.99
CA THR A 14 3.27 -0.05 7.63
C THR A 14 2.82 1.02 8.61
N GLN A 15 3.72 1.42 9.49
CA GLN A 15 3.57 2.59 10.34
C GLN A 15 4.33 3.75 9.71
N LEU A 16 3.68 4.92 9.62
CA LEU A 16 4.27 6.14 9.09
C LEU A 16 4.32 7.20 10.19
N GLN A 17 5.27 8.13 10.07
CA GLN A 17 5.21 9.36 10.86
C GLN A 17 3.98 10.17 10.45
N ALA A 18 3.39 10.90 11.40
CA ALA A 18 2.11 11.58 11.22
C ALA A 18 2.10 12.55 10.02
N GLU A 19 3.23 13.20 9.73
CA GLU A 19 3.41 14.11 8.60
C GLU A 19 3.24 13.43 7.22
N TYR A 20 3.49 12.12 7.12
CA TYR A 20 3.34 11.34 5.89
C TYR A 20 2.06 10.49 5.86
N ALA A 21 1.26 10.49 6.95
CA ALA A 21 0.11 9.61 7.10
C ALA A 21 -1.14 10.08 6.34
N LYS A 22 -1.08 11.23 5.64
CA LYS A 22 -2.21 11.76 4.89
C LYS A 22 -2.55 10.85 3.71
N GLU A 23 -3.81 10.42 3.61
CA GLU A 23 -4.29 9.62 2.48
C GLU A 23 -4.00 10.31 1.13
N GLY A 24 -3.55 9.53 0.15
CA GLY A 24 -3.19 10.01 -1.18
C GLY A 24 -1.76 10.50 -1.31
N THR A 25 -1.00 10.58 -0.21
CA THR A 25 0.42 10.91 -0.25
C THR A 25 1.20 9.84 -1.01
N GLU A 26 2.00 10.25 -2.00
CA GLU A 26 2.93 9.35 -2.68
C GLU A 26 4.24 9.23 -1.89
N LEU A 27 4.64 7.99 -1.62
CA LEU A 27 5.87 7.65 -0.91
C LEU A 27 6.71 6.70 -1.77
N LEU A 28 8.02 6.68 -1.51
CA LEU A 28 8.93 5.71 -2.09
C LEU A 28 9.28 4.63 -1.05
N VAL A 29 8.86 3.40 -1.32
CA VAL A 29 9.17 2.22 -0.50
C VAL A 29 10.41 1.54 -1.07
N LYS A 30 11.44 1.43 -0.24
CA LYS A 30 12.64 0.65 -0.57
C LYS A 30 12.32 -0.84 -0.44
N TYR A 31 12.29 -1.56 -1.56
CA TYR A 31 12.00 -2.98 -1.62
C TYR A 31 13.24 -3.79 -1.98
N GLY A 32 13.50 -4.86 -1.22
CA GLY A 32 14.68 -5.71 -1.35
C GLY A 32 15.55 -5.72 -0.09
N LYS A 33 16.58 -6.56 -0.09
CA LYS A 33 17.51 -6.73 1.05
C LYS A 33 18.81 -5.97 0.81
N GLU A 34 19.37 -5.39 1.86
CA GLU A 34 20.70 -4.77 1.82
C GLU A 34 21.78 -5.79 1.42
N GLY A 35 22.76 -5.35 0.63
CA GLY A 35 23.74 -6.24 -0.02
C GLY A 35 23.20 -7.03 -1.21
N ARG A 36 21.93 -6.85 -1.59
CA ARG A 36 21.33 -7.34 -2.84
C ARG A 36 20.67 -6.19 -3.60
N ARG A 37 20.15 -6.48 -4.80
CA ARG A 37 19.41 -5.49 -5.59
C ARG A 37 18.21 -4.95 -4.81
N GLN A 38 18.14 -3.62 -4.72
CA GLN A 38 17.03 -2.87 -4.12
C GLN A 38 16.36 -2.02 -5.20
N ILE A 39 15.05 -1.82 -5.06
CA ILE A 39 14.26 -0.95 -5.94
C ILE A 39 13.43 0.01 -5.10
N MET A 40 13.18 1.20 -5.63
CA MET A 40 12.24 2.15 -5.04
C MET A 40 10.88 1.98 -5.71
N ILE A 41 9.86 1.63 -4.93
CA ILE A 41 8.49 1.43 -5.39
C ILE A 41 7.67 2.65 -4.98
N ARG A 42 6.97 3.26 -5.95
CA ARG A 42 5.97 4.28 -5.64
C ARG A 42 4.75 3.64 -4.98
N ALA A 43 4.40 4.10 -3.79
CA ALA A 43 3.24 3.66 -3.03
C ALA A 43 2.36 4.85 -2.69
N ILE A 44 1.04 4.64 -2.70
CA ILE A 44 0.06 5.67 -2.32
C ILE A 44 -0.48 5.29 -0.94
N VAL A 45 -0.42 6.24 0.00
CA VAL A 45 -0.98 6.05 1.34
C VAL A 45 -2.49 5.90 1.26
N LYS A 46 -3.00 4.83 1.88
CA LYS A 46 -4.42 4.53 2.00
C LYS A 46 -4.78 4.24 3.45
N ASN A 47 -5.98 4.64 3.85
CA ASN A 47 -6.50 4.34 5.17
C ASN A 47 -6.64 2.83 5.37
N ALA A 48 -6.33 2.38 6.58
CA ALA A 48 -6.64 1.03 7.03
C ALA A 48 -8.02 1.04 7.71
N PRO A 49 -8.94 0.12 7.38
CA PRO A 49 -8.78 -1.00 6.45
C PRO A 49 -8.82 -0.57 4.97
N TYR A 50 -7.92 -1.13 4.15
CA TYR A 50 -7.84 -0.84 2.70
C TYR A 50 -9.14 -1.17 1.95
N LYS A 51 -9.87 -2.18 2.42
CA LYS A 51 -11.21 -2.53 1.94
C LYS A 51 -12.07 -2.90 3.14
N THR A 52 -13.30 -2.39 3.19
CA THR A 52 -14.31 -2.83 4.15
C THR A 52 -14.64 -4.29 3.86
N ASP A 53 -14.36 -5.18 4.81
CA ASP A 53 -14.71 -6.59 4.69
C ASP A 53 -16.21 -6.75 4.99
N ASN A 54 -17.02 -6.98 3.95
CA ASN A 54 -18.45 -7.31 4.08
C ASN A 54 -18.64 -8.84 4.17
N ARG A 55 -17.86 -9.54 5.00
CA ARG A 55 -18.16 -10.93 5.37
C ARG A 55 -19.34 -10.93 6.35
N ARG A 56 -20.54 -11.18 5.83
CA ARG A 56 -21.70 -11.66 6.59
C ARG A 56 -21.64 -13.16 6.72
#